data_AF-A0A932FZ33-F1
#
_entry.id   AF-A0A932FZ33-F1
#
_cell.length_a   1.000
_cell.length_b   1.000
_cell.length_c   1.000
_cell.angle_alpha   90.00
_cell.angle_beta   90.00
_cell.angle_gamma   90.00
#
_symmetry.space_group_name_H-M   'P 1'
#
loop_
_entity.id
_entity.type
_entity.pdbx_description
1 polymer ?
#
loop_
_entity_poly.entity_id
_entity_poly.type
_entity_poly.pdbx_seq_one_letter_code
_entity_poly.pdbx_strand_id
1 'polypeptide(L)'
;MPFVLRTSAAAALLLLLLRAAFAQPVEPSCFETRFLDVGQGDAAIVRAGTGESMVVDAGPRDAGERVLAAARLQGLPPSIIVFTHPHADHIGGHRPLIEAFRGTRILEAGFAFGSQVYRSLLRSLVAQRRSLEVARRGHRFAVGPRVQVEVLAPEEPLVTRSRSDANANSVVLKVVCGRVAMLLAGDAERETERRLVAGGNLAAQILKVAHHGSRYASTAEFLAAVRPSIAVISCGRRNRYGHPARSTLDGLARIGAVVHRTDLEGDVIVRTDGERVEATAAAPTPQ
;
A
#
# COMPACT_ATOMS: atom_id res chain seq x y z
N MET A 1 7.15 14.23 -60.15
CA MET A 1 7.54 13.05 -59.34
C MET A 1 7.93 13.52 -57.95
N PRO A 2 7.56 12.80 -56.88
CA PRO A 2 7.04 13.41 -55.65
C PRO A 2 8.13 13.76 -54.62
N PHE A 3 7.98 14.93 -53.99
CA PHE A 3 8.65 15.32 -52.77
C PHE A 3 7.80 14.80 -51.59
N VAL A 4 8.23 13.72 -50.94
CA VAL A 4 7.49 13.13 -49.81
C VAL A 4 8.20 13.41 -48.48
N LEU A 5 7.47 14.13 -47.63
CA LEU A 5 7.53 14.24 -46.17
C LEU A 5 8.69 13.54 -45.44
N ARG A 6 9.61 14.34 -44.86
CA ARG A 6 10.51 13.92 -43.76
C ARG A 6 10.33 14.70 -42.45
N THR A 7 9.32 15.57 -42.37
CA THR A 7 9.16 16.53 -41.26
C THR A 7 8.35 16.02 -40.06
N SER A 8 7.69 14.87 -40.16
CA SER A 8 6.68 14.44 -39.18
C SER A 8 7.25 13.92 -37.85
N ALA A 9 8.39 13.22 -37.87
CA ALA A 9 8.94 12.56 -36.68
C ALA A 9 9.63 13.55 -35.73
N ALA A 10 10.37 14.53 -36.27
CA ALA A 10 11.05 15.55 -35.47
C ALA A 10 10.05 16.49 -34.78
N ALA A 11 8.96 16.86 -35.46
CA ALA A 11 7.89 17.67 -34.88
C ALA A 11 7.15 16.91 -33.77
N ALA A 12 6.86 15.62 -33.96
CA ALA A 12 6.23 14.78 -32.93
C ALA A 12 7.13 14.60 -31.70
N LEU A 13 8.43 14.38 -31.90
CA LEU A 13 9.41 14.26 -30.82
C LEU A 13 9.56 15.57 -30.06
N LEU A 14 9.62 16.71 -30.77
CA LEU A 14 9.67 18.03 -30.14
C LEU A 14 8.40 18.35 -29.35
N LEU A 15 7.22 18.01 -29.86
CA LEU A 15 5.94 18.13 -29.14
C LEU A 15 5.87 17.23 -27.90
N LEU A 16 6.42 16.01 -27.96
CA LEU A 16 6.55 15.11 -26.81
C LEU A 16 7.51 15.67 -25.74
N LEU A 17 8.66 16.18 -26.16
CA LEU A 17 9.65 16.80 -25.27
C LEU A 17 9.11 18.08 -24.63
N LEU A 18 8.40 18.92 -25.38
CA LEU A 18 7.74 20.11 -24.85
C LEU A 18 6.60 19.73 -23.88
N ARG A 19 5.78 18.71 -24.20
CA ARG A 19 4.75 18.21 -23.26
C ARG A 19 5.34 17.66 -21.97
N ALA A 20 6.47 16.97 -22.02
CA ALA A 20 7.17 16.51 -20.83
C ALA A 20 7.76 17.67 -20.02
N ALA A 21 8.32 18.69 -20.69
CA ALA A 21 8.90 19.88 -20.04
C ALA A 21 7.84 20.80 -19.38
N PHE A 22 6.59 20.78 -19.86
CA PHE A 22 5.47 21.56 -19.30
C PHE A 22 4.46 20.73 -18.51
N ALA A 23 4.72 19.43 -18.28
CA ALA A 23 3.90 18.62 -17.39
C ALA A 23 4.06 19.15 -15.95
N GLN A 24 3.04 19.85 -15.46
CA GLN A 24 3.00 20.26 -14.06
C GLN A 24 2.99 19.00 -13.18
N PRO A 25 3.82 18.95 -12.12
CA PRO A 25 3.77 17.87 -11.12
C PRO A 25 2.33 17.68 -10.63
N VAL A 26 1.94 16.43 -10.35
CA VAL A 26 0.62 16.17 -9.78
C VAL A 26 0.61 16.64 -8.32
N GLU A 27 0.16 17.87 -8.09
CA GLU A 27 -0.18 18.33 -6.74
C GLU A 27 -1.34 17.48 -6.21
N PRO A 28 -1.21 16.84 -5.03
CA PRO A 28 -2.16 15.85 -4.55
C PRO A 28 -3.44 16.52 -4.02
N SER A 29 -4.32 16.93 -4.93
CA SER A 29 -5.66 17.43 -4.56
C SER A 29 -6.59 16.30 -4.10
N CYS A 30 -6.24 15.04 -4.36
CA CYS A 30 -6.94 13.84 -3.88
C CYS A 30 -6.19 13.19 -2.73
N PHE A 31 -5.10 12.47 -3.02
CA PHE A 31 -4.24 11.88 -1.98
C PHE A 31 -2.79 11.73 -2.44
N GLU A 32 -1.90 11.74 -1.45
CA GLU A 32 -0.53 11.26 -1.52
C GLU A 32 -0.42 9.99 -0.67
N THR A 33 0.22 8.95 -1.19
CA THR A 33 0.59 7.76 -0.41
C THR A 33 2.10 7.63 -0.37
N ARG A 34 2.65 7.58 0.84
CA ARG A 34 4.06 7.29 1.06
C ARG A 34 4.20 5.85 1.54
N PHE A 35 4.84 5.01 0.74
CA PHE A 35 5.31 3.69 1.13
C PHE A 35 6.71 3.83 1.70
N LEU A 36 6.85 3.60 3.00
CA LEU A 36 8.10 3.83 3.71
C LEU A 36 9.09 2.69 3.48
N ASP A 37 10.35 3.00 3.23
CA ASP A 37 11.42 2.02 3.41
C ASP A 37 11.62 1.77 4.90
N VAL A 38 11.08 0.65 5.36
CA VAL A 38 11.18 0.15 6.73
C VAL A 38 12.02 -1.13 6.80
N GLY A 39 12.83 -1.39 5.77
CA GLY A 39 13.47 -2.68 5.58
C GLY A 39 12.48 -3.74 5.11
N GLN A 40 12.61 -4.96 5.63
CA GLN A 40 11.64 -6.01 5.33
C GLN A 40 10.38 -5.79 6.17
N GLY A 41 9.32 -5.34 5.53
CA GLY A 41 8.02 -5.10 6.12
C GLY A 41 7.23 -4.05 5.37
N ASP A 42 6.08 -3.69 5.93
CA ASP A 42 5.16 -2.71 5.37
C ASP A 42 4.90 -1.57 6.37
N ALA A 43 4.98 -0.35 5.87
CA ALA A 43 4.34 0.81 6.48
C ALA A 43 4.00 1.82 5.38
N ALA A 44 2.75 2.28 5.34
CA ALA A 44 2.29 3.27 4.39
C ALA A 44 1.47 4.37 5.08
N ILE A 45 1.56 5.58 4.54
CA ILE A 45 0.76 6.71 4.99
C ILE A 45 -0.02 7.24 3.80
N VAL A 46 -1.35 7.19 3.87
CA VAL A 46 -2.26 7.76 2.88
C VAL A 46 -2.76 9.09 3.43
N ARG A 47 -2.35 10.21 2.84
CA ARG A 47 -2.76 11.56 3.21
C ARG A 47 -3.65 12.15 2.14
N ALA A 48 -4.85 12.58 2.53
CA ALA A 48 -5.75 13.32 1.66
C ALA A 48 -5.22 14.74 1.40
N GLY A 49 -5.65 15.35 0.30
CA GLY A 49 -5.28 16.74 -0.04
C GLY A 49 -5.67 17.77 1.03
N THR A 50 -6.64 17.44 1.89
CA THR A 50 -7.09 18.24 3.04
C THR A 50 -6.23 18.06 4.30
N GLY A 51 -5.30 17.11 4.31
CA GLY A 51 -4.33 16.89 5.38
C GLY A 51 -4.63 15.71 6.31
N GLU A 52 -5.89 15.23 6.37
CA GLU A 52 -6.23 14.01 7.09
C GLU A 52 -5.47 12.81 6.52
N SER A 53 -5.10 11.88 7.39
CA SER A 53 -4.32 10.72 6.98
C SER A 53 -4.74 9.43 7.64
N MET A 54 -4.43 8.33 6.97
CA MET A 54 -4.47 6.97 7.47
C MET A 54 -3.05 6.40 7.46
N VAL A 55 -2.68 5.70 8.53
CA VAL A 55 -1.47 4.87 8.56
C VAL A 55 -1.89 3.42 8.34
N VAL A 56 -1.17 2.69 7.49
CA VAL A 56 -1.37 1.26 7.25
C VAL A 56 -0.06 0.56 7.58
N ASP A 57 -0.11 -0.31 8.58
CA ASP A 57 1.01 -0.99 9.22
C ASP A 57 2.08 -0.04 9.80
N ALA A 58 3.03 -0.62 10.52
CA ALA A 58 4.07 0.07 11.28
C ALA A 58 5.47 -0.54 11.10
N GLY A 59 5.62 -1.47 10.15
CA GLY A 59 6.88 -2.13 9.85
C GLY A 59 7.38 -3.04 10.99
N PRO A 60 8.64 -3.50 10.89
CA PRO A 60 9.33 -4.19 11.97
C PRO A 60 9.54 -3.28 13.20
N ARG A 61 9.93 -3.89 14.32
CA ARG A 61 10.04 -3.22 15.63
C ARG A 61 10.87 -1.93 15.59
N ASP A 62 12.00 -1.95 14.89
CA ASP A 62 12.94 -0.84 14.75
C ASP A 62 12.45 0.28 13.82
N ALA A 63 11.43 0.02 13.00
CA ALA A 63 10.84 1.01 12.12
C ALA A 63 9.82 1.95 12.81
N GLY A 64 9.30 1.60 13.99
CA GLY A 64 8.19 2.31 14.62
C GLY A 64 8.41 3.82 14.81
N GLU A 65 9.61 4.24 15.22
CA GLU A 65 9.95 5.66 15.36
C GLU A 65 10.04 6.39 14.00
N ARG A 66 10.53 5.71 12.96
CA ARG A 66 10.54 6.25 11.58
C ARG A 66 9.12 6.46 11.08
N VAL A 67 8.24 5.48 11.29
CA VAL A 67 6.82 5.59 10.89
C VAL A 67 6.13 6.72 11.66
N LEU A 68 6.37 6.82 12.97
CA LEU A 68 5.86 7.92 13.79
C LEU A 68 6.34 9.29 13.29
N ALA A 69 7.63 9.42 12.99
CA ALA A 69 8.19 10.66 12.46
C ALA A 69 7.55 11.04 11.12
N ALA A 70 7.43 10.08 10.19
CA ALA A 70 6.78 10.31 8.90
C ALA A 70 5.29 10.68 9.03
N ALA A 71 4.57 10.08 9.98
CA ALA A 71 3.18 10.42 10.28
C ALA A 71 3.05 11.84 10.85
N ARG A 72 3.97 12.27 11.73
CA ARG A 72 3.98 13.64 12.27
C ARG A 72 4.25 14.70 11.20
N LEU A 73 5.05 14.39 10.19
CA LEU A 73 5.30 15.29 9.05
C LEU A 73 4.05 15.59 8.22
N GLN A 74 2.96 14.81 8.38
CA GLN A 74 1.68 15.10 7.72
C GLN A 74 0.93 16.29 8.35
N GLY A 75 1.36 16.76 9.52
CA GLY A 75 0.83 17.92 10.23
C GLY A 75 -0.34 17.62 11.17
N LEU A 76 -1.19 16.65 10.82
CA LEU A 76 -2.32 16.19 11.66
C LEU A 76 -2.08 14.76 12.15
N PRO A 77 -2.52 14.40 13.38
CA PRO A 77 -2.63 13.01 13.79
C PRO A 77 -3.47 12.21 12.78
N PRO A 78 -3.10 10.96 12.48
CA PRO A 78 -3.90 10.12 11.59
C PRO A 78 -5.30 9.89 12.18
N SER A 79 -6.32 9.88 11.33
CA SER A 79 -7.70 9.58 11.74
C SER A 79 -7.87 8.10 12.06
N ILE A 80 -7.09 7.23 11.40
CA ILE A 80 -7.10 5.79 11.59
C ILE A 80 -5.71 5.17 11.37
N ILE A 81 -5.38 4.16 12.19
CA ILE A 81 -4.26 3.25 11.98
C ILE A 81 -4.85 1.87 11.66
N VAL A 82 -4.43 1.27 10.55
CA VAL A 82 -4.86 -0.06 10.13
C VAL A 82 -3.68 -1.02 10.26
N PHE A 83 -3.84 -2.07 11.05
CA PHE A 83 -2.90 -3.18 11.11
C PHE A 83 -3.43 -4.33 10.24
N THR A 84 -2.76 -4.64 9.15
CA THR A 84 -3.28 -5.57 8.15
C THR A 84 -3.34 -6.99 8.66
N HIS A 85 -2.33 -7.45 9.37
CA HIS A 85 -2.27 -8.78 9.98
C HIS A 85 -1.17 -8.86 11.06
N PRO A 86 -1.13 -9.89 11.92
CA PRO A 86 -0.38 -9.85 13.18
C PRO A 86 1.11 -10.23 13.07
N HIS A 87 1.72 -10.15 11.89
CA HIS A 87 3.13 -10.44 11.70
C HIS A 87 4.06 -9.29 12.10
N ALA A 88 5.28 -9.65 12.48
CA ALA A 88 6.21 -8.74 13.13
C ALA A 88 6.72 -7.62 12.21
N ASP A 89 6.77 -7.85 10.91
CA ASP A 89 7.14 -6.90 9.87
C ASP A 89 6.00 -5.97 9.45
N HIS A 90 4.81 -6.14 10.03
CA HIS A 90 3.64 -5.26 9.85
C HIS A 90 3.28 -4.53 11.14
N ILE A 91 3.13 -5.26 12.24
CA ILE A 91 2.73 -4.68 13.52
C ILE A 91 3.91 -4.45 14.47
N GLY A 92 5.15 -4.77 14.09
CA GLY A 92 6.31 -4.70 14.99
C GLY A 92 6.51 -3.31 15.58
N GLY A 93 6.40 -2.27 14.74
CA GLY A 93 6.57 -0.87 15.12
C GLY A 93 5.35 -0.21 15.77
N HIS A 94 4.33 -0.97 16.23
CA HIS A 94 3.06 -0.40 16.74
C HIS A 94 3.20 0.58 17.92
N ARG A 95 4.16 0.34 18.84
CA ARG A 95 4.17 0.97 20.16
C ARG A 95 4.26 2.51 20.10
N PRO A 96 5.25 3.12 19.39
CA PRO A 96 5.35 4.57 19.31
C PRO A 96 4.08 5.23 18.74
N LEU A 97 3.42 4.59 17.77
CA LEU A 97 2.18 5.11 17.17
C LEU A 97 1.01 5.10 18.16
N ILE A 98 0.82 3.99 18.89
CA ILE A 98 -0.29 3.86 19.85
C ILE A 98 -0.11 4.82 21.04
N GLU A 99 1.13 5.00 21.50
CA GLU A 99 1.45 5.91 22.59
C GLU A 99 1.31 7.38 22.17
N ALA A 100 1.76 7.74 20.96
CA ALA A 100 1.70 9.12 20.48
C ALA A 100 0.30 9.56 20.02
N PHE A 101 -0.46 8.69 19.34
CA PHE A 101 -1.73 9.05 18.71
C PHE A 101 -2.93 8.52 19.49
N ARG A 102 -3.12 9.03 20.72
CA ARG A 102 -4.08 8.49 21.72
C ARG A 102 -5.56 8.53 21.28
N GLY A 103 -5.95 9.46 20.41
CA GLY A 103 -7.34 9.61 19.93
C GLY A 103 -7.66 8.92 18.60
N THR A 104 -6.66 8.30 17.95
CA THR A 104 -6.83 7.71 16.61
C THR A 104 -7.63 6.41 16.65
N ARG A 105 -8.46 6.13 15.66
CA ARG A 105 -9.11 4.82 15.54
C ARG A 105 -8.09 3.75 15.17
N ILE A 106 -8.21 2.54 15.69
CA ILE A 106 -7.32 1.43 15.34
C ILE A 106 -8.17 0.30 14.79
N LEU A 107 -7.83 -0.16 13.59
CA LEU A 107 -8.52 -1.21 12.87
C LEU A 107 -7.55 -2.37 12.61
N GLU A 108 -7.98 -3.61 12.79
CA GLU A 108 -7.17 -4.79 12.46
C GLU A 108 -7.96 -5.93 11.81
N ALA A 109 -7.27 -6.96 11.31
CA ALA A 109 -7.90 -8.16 10.75
C ALA A 109 -8.77 -8.96 11.73
N GLY A 110 -8.66 -8.76 13.05
CA GLY A 110 -9.40 -9.55 14.05
C GLY A 110 -9.13 -11.05 13.94
N PHE A 111 -7.87 -11.41 13.70
CA PHE A 111 -7.39 -12.78 13.62
C PHE A 111 -6.51 -13.08 14.84
N ALA A 112 -6.97 -13.97 15.72
CA ALA A 112 -6.24 -14.32 16.94
C ALA A 112 -4.90 -14.99 16.61
N PHE A 113 -3.80 -14.45 17.14
CA PHE A 113 -2.46 -14.93 16.80
C PHE A 113 -1.55 -15.05 18.03
N GLY A 114 -0.87 -16.19 18.16
CA GLY A 114 -0.14 -16.58 19.37
C GLY A 114 1.24 -15.93 19.56
N SER A 115 1.59 -14.86 18.83
CA SER A 115 2.95 -14.32 18.80
C SER A 115 3.24 -13.32 19.93
N GLN A 116 4.52 -13.14 20.27
CA GLN A 116 4.96 -12.14 21.25
C GLN A 116 4.65 -10.71 20.79
N VAL A 117 4.78 -10.45 19.49
CA VAL A 117 4.50 -9.13 18.91
C VAL A 117 3.02 -8.78 19.00
N TYR A 118 2.11 -9.72 18.70
CA TYR A 118 0.67 -9.51 18.83
C TYR A 118 0.26 -9.29 20.29
N ARG A 119 0.83 -10.08 21.23
CA ARG A 119 0.64 -9.84 22.66
C ARG A 119 1.17 -8.47 23.11
N SER A 120 2.24 -7.96 22.51
CA SER A 120 2.73 -6.60 22.78
C SER A 120 1.73 -5.55 22.30
N LEU A 121 1.18 -5.72 21.10
CA LEU A 121 0.13 -4.84 20.57
C LEU A 121 -1.05 -4.76 21.53
N LEU A 122 -1.60 -5.90 21.95
CA LEU A 122 -2.70 -5.96 22.92
C LEU A 122 -2.36 -5.29 24.25
N ARG A 123 -1.14 -5.50 24.78
CA ARG A 123 -0.69 -4.82 26.01
C ARG A 123 -0.61 -3.30 25.84
N SER A 124 -0.11 -2.81 24.71
CA SER A 124 -0.07 -1.37 24.41
C SER A 124 -1.48 -0.78 24.33
N LEU A 125 -2.44 -1.49 23.72
CA LEU A 125 -3.84 -1.07 23.66
C LEU A 125 -4.47 -0.99 25.07
N VAL A 126 -4.29 -2.04 25.89
CA VAL A 126 -4.78 -2.07 27.28
C VAL A 126 -4.16 -0.94 28.12
N ALA A 127 -2.83 -0.77 28.05
CA ALA A 127 -2.12 0.27 28.79
C ALA A 127 -2.59 1.69 28.40
N GLN A 128 -2.95 1.90 27.13
CA GLN A 128 -3.45 3.17 26.63
C GLN A 128 -4.97 3.30 26.67
N ARG A 129 -5.69 2.30 27.22
CA ARG A 129 -7.17 2.24 27.26
C ARG A 129 -7.81 2.45 25.88
N ARG A 130 -7.22 1.82 24.86
CA ARG A 130 -7.64 1.92 23.46
C ARG A 130 -8.50 0.72 23.08
N SER A 131 -9.58 0.99 22.35
CA SER A 131 -10.36 -0.03 21.66
C SER A 131 -9.74 -0.37 20.30
N LEU A 132 -10.08 -1.57 19.83
CA LEU A 132 -9.63 -2.11 18.56
C LEU A 132 -10.88 -2.48 17.75
N GLU A 133 -10.99 -1.91 16.56
CA GLU A 133 -12.05 -2.23 15.61
C GLU A 133 -11.60 -3.41 14.73
N VAL A 134 -12.53 -4.30 14.41
CA VAL A 134 -12.24 -5.45 13.56
C VAL A 134 -12.66 -5.13 12.12
N ALA A 135 -11.74 -5.25 11.17
CA ALA A 135 -11.97 -5.07 9.75
C ALA A 135 -12.68 -6.28 9.16
N ARG A 136 -13.78 -6.05 8.45
CA ARG A 136 -14.47 -7.06 7.65
C ARG A 136 -14.84 -6.50 6.30
N ARG A 137 -14.94 -7.39 5.31
CA ARG A 137 -15.40 -7.06 3.96
C ARG A 137 -16.67 -6.22 4.02
N GLY A 138 -16.68 -5.10 3.31
CA GLY A 138 -17.79 -4.16 3.25
C GLY A 138 -17.72 -3.02 4.28
N HIS A 139 -16.80 -3.05 5.26
CA HIS A 139 -16.54 -1.88 6.10
C HIS A 139 -16.05 -0.72 5.24
N ARG A 140 -16.62 0.46 5.46
CA ARG A 140 -16.29 1.70 4.72
C ARG A 140 -15.99 2.82 5.69
N PHE A 141 -15.02 3.65 5.33
CA PHE A 141 -14.69 4.89 6.03
C PHE A 141 -14.03 5.87 5.06
N ALA A 142 -13.81 7.11 5.49
CA ALA A 142 -13.19 8.14 4.66
C ALA A 142 -11.94 8.71 5.32
N VAL A 143 -11.00 9.20 4.49
CA VAL A 143 -9.83 9.98 4.89
C VAL A 143 -10.00 11.37 4.26
N GLY A 144 -10.57 12.31 5.02
CA GLY A 144 -11.07 13.56 4.43
C GLY A 144 -12.27 13.34 3.50
N PRO A 145 -12.75 14.40 2.82
CA PRO A 145 -14.05 14.38 2.14
C PRO A 145 -14.05 13.59 0.81
N ARG A 146 -12.92 13.52 0.12
CA ARG A 146 -12.84 12.93 -1.25
C ARG A 146 -12.30 11.50 -1.29
N VAL A 147 -11.60 11.06 -0.24
CA VAL A 147 -10.92 9.75 -0.24
C VAL A 147 -11.78 8.74 0.51
N GLN A 148 -12.38 7.82 -0.24
CA GLN A 148 -13.20 6.74 0.29
C GLN A 148 -12.36 5.48 0.42
N VAL A 149 -12.48 4.77 1.53
CA VAL A 149 -11.77 3.51 1.80
C VAL A 149 -12.78 2.41 2.06
N GLU A 150 -12.61 1.29 1.36
CA GLU A 150 -13.40 0.07 1.55
C GLU A 150 -12.48 -1.09 1.94
N VAL A 151 -12.88 -1.82 2.98
CA VAL A 151 -12.26 -3.10 3.33
C VAL A 151 -12.82 -4.18 2.42
N LEU A 152 -11.96 -4.82 1.62
CA LEU A 152 -12.33 -5.93 0.73
C LEU A 152 -12.11 -7.31 1.36
N ALA A 153 -11.15 -7.41 2.28
CA ALA A 153 -10.84 -8.62 3.05
C ALA A 153 -10.38 -8.20 4.46
N PRO A 154 -10.49 -9.08 5.48
CA PRO A 154 -10.99 -10.45 5.41
C PRO A 154 -12.53 -10.55 5.27
N GLU A 155 -12.98 -11.63 4.65
CA GLU A 155 -14.39 -12.02 4.55
C GLU A 155 -14.66 -13.25 5.41
N GLU A 156 -15.84 -13.32 6.04
CA GLU A 156 -16.28 -14.49 6.80
C GLU A 156 -16.87 -15.56 5.87
N PRO A 157 -16.59 -16.86 6.10
CA PRO A 157 -15.73 -17.39 7.16
C PRO A 157 -14.24 -17.14 6.87
N LEU A 158 -13.47 -16.79 7.90
CA LEU A 158 -12.01 -16.60 7.79
C LEU A 158 -11.32 -17.81 7.12
N VAL A 159 -10.25 -17.52 6.38
CA VAL A 159 -9.42 -18.57 5.76
C VAL A 159 -8.69 -19.33 6.87
N THR A 160 -8.76 -20.66 6.83
CA THR A 160 -8.04 -21.55 7.75
C THR A 160 -7.36 -22.66 6.98
N ARG A 161 -6.33 -23.27 7.57
CA ARG A 161 -5.57 -24.39 6.97
C ARG A 161 -4.90 -24.01 5.63
N SER A 162 -4.50 -22.76 5.50
CA SER A 162 -3.67 -22.27 4.41
C SER A 162 -2.18 -22.37 4.76
N ARG A 163 -1.29 -21.86 3.89
CA ARG A 163 0.14 -21.76 4.21
C ARG A 163 0.40 -20.81 5.39
N SER A 164 -0.38 -19.74 5.48
CA SER A 164 -0.32 -18.74 6.56
C SER A 164 -1.71 -18.13 6.74
N ASP A 165 -2.45 -18.62 7.74
CA ASP A 165 -3.81 -18.14 8.01
C ASP A 165 -3.82 -16.65 8.40
N ALA A 166 -2.75 -16.17 9.04
CA ALA A 166 -2.57 -14.74 9.33
C ALA A 166 -2.51 -13.91 8.05
N ASN A 167 -1.69 -14.33 7.08
CA ASN A 167 -1.56 -13.65 5.78
C ASN A 167 -2.85 -13.73 4.96
N ALA A 168 -3.46 -14.93 4.91
CA ALA A 168 -4.69 -15.17 4.17
C ALA A 168 -5.90 -14.39 4.72
N ASN A 169 -5.78 -13.84 5.93
CA ASN A 169 -6.79 -12.96 6.52
C ASN A 169 -6.29 -11.51 6.67
N SER A 170 -5.31 -11.08 5.85
CA SER A 170 -4.87 -9.68 5.79
C SER A 170 -6.03 -8.74 5.49
N VAL A 171 -6.02 -7.58 6.13
CA VAL A 171 -6.88 -6.45 5.72
C VAL A 171 -6.44 -5.99 4.34
N VAL A 172 -7.34 -6.09 3.36
CA VAL A 172 -7.14 -5.54 2.01
C VAL A 172 -8.01 -4.32 1.85
N LEU A 173 -7.39 -3.18 1.53
CA LEU A 173 -8.09 -1.89 1.41
C LEU A 173 -8.13 -1.44 -0.05
N LYS A 174 -9.31 -1.01 -0.50
CA LYS A 174 -9.47 -0.23 -1.73
C LYS A 174 -9.67 1.24 -1.37
N VAL A 175 -8.74 2.08 -1.77
CA VAL A 175 -8.78 3.54 -1.60
C VAL A 175 -9.20 4.16 -2.92
N VAL A 176 -10.22 5.01 -2.93
CA VAL A 176 -10.79 5.61 -4.14
C VAL A 176 -10.88 7.12 -3.99
N CYS A 177 -10.43 7.85 -5.00
CA CYS A 177 -10.65 9.29 -5.14
C CYS A 177 -10.80 9.65 -6.62
N GLY A 178 -11.96 10.19 -7.01
CA GLY A 178 -12.29 10.41 -8.42
C GLY A 178 -12.30 9.11 -9.21
N ARG A 179 -11.52 9.05 -10.30
CA ARG A 179 -11.34 7.88 -11.17
C ARG A 179 -10.15 7.01 -10.78
N VAL A 180 -9.34 7.44 -9.81
CA VAL A 180 -8.16 6.71 -9.37
C VAL A 180 -8.50 5.85 -8.16
N ALA A 181 -8.12 4.59 -8.23
CA ALA A 181 -8.17 3.64 -7.15
C ALA A 181 -6.79 3.04 -6.85
N MET A 182 -6.54 2.82 -5.57
CA MET A 182 -5.37 2.13 -5.05
C MET A 182 -5.81 0.91 -4.24
N LEU A 183 -5.12 -0.21 -4.44
CA LEU A 183 -5.31 -1.41 -3.65
C LEU A 183 -4.11 -1.64 -2.73
N LEU A 184 -4.36 -1.68 -1.42
CA LEU A 184 -3.38 -2.04 -0.40
C LEU A 184 -3.63 -3.49 0.01
N ALA A 185 -2.81 -4.41 -0.51
CA ALA A 185 -3.10 -5.84 -0.42
C ALA A 185 -2.56 -6.53 0.84
N GLY A 186 -1.81 -5.82 1.70
CA GLY A 186 -1.11 -6.43 2.83
C GLY A 186 -0.31 -7.66 2.39
N ASP A 187 -0.45 -8.75 3.13
CA ASP A 187 0.13 -10.05 2.78
C ASP A 187 -0.89 -11.05 2.25
N ALA A 188 -1.98 -10.58 1.64
CA ALA A 188 -2.98 -11.46 1.04
C ALA A 188 -2.33 -12.49 0.10
N GLU A 189 -2.81 -13.73 0.17
CA GLU A 189 -2.27 -14.85 -0.60
C GLU A 189 -3.33 -15.43 -1.52
N ARG A 190 -2.99 -16.52 -2.22
CA ARG A 190 -3.83 -17.08 -3.30
C ARG A 190 -5.28 -17.32 -2.85
N GLU A 191 -5.50 -17.78 -1.63
CA GLU A 191 -6.83 -18.02 -1.07
C GLU A 191 -7.65 -16.74 -1.00
N THR A 192 -7.07 -15.67 -0.46
CA THR A 192 -7.67 -14.33 -0.38
C THR A 192 -7.87 -13.74 -1.76
N GLU A 193 -6.85 -13.81 -2.62
CA GLU A 193 -6.89 -13.31 -4.00
C GLU A 193 -8.01 -13.94 -4.82
N ARG A 194 -8.22 -15.25 -4.70
CA ARG A 194 -9.34 -15.96 -5.35
C ARG A 194 -10.69 -15.41 -4.88
N ARG A 195 -10.86 -15.20 -3.56
CA ARG A 195 -12.10 -14.61 -3.02
C ARG A 195 -12.30 -13.18 -3.50
N LEU A 196 -11.24 -12.38 -3.55
CA LEU A 196 -11.28 -11.01 -4.06
C LEU A 196 -11.68 -10.97 -5.54
N VAL A 197 -11.10 -11.83 -6.37
CA VAL A 197 -11.43 -11.91 -7.81
C VAL A 197 -12.88 -12.32 -8.02
N ALA A 198 -13.37 -13.30 -7.25
CA ALA A 198 -14.78 -13.70 -7.27
C ALA A 198 -15.71 -12.60 -6.73
N GLY A 199 -15.20 -11.71 -5.87
CA GLY A 199 -15.94 -10.66 -5.19
C GLY A 199 -16.27 -9.43 -6.03
N GLY A 200 -15.71 -9.29 -7.24
CA GLY A 200 -16.08 -8.27 -8.20
C GLY A 200 -14.96 -7.31 -8.59
N ASN A 201 -15.26 -6.01 -8.63
CA ASN A 201 -14.39 -5.01 -9.26
C ASN A 201 -13.15 -4.67 -8.43
N LEU A 202 -12.03 -5.34 -8.73
CA LEU A 202 -10.71 -5.06 -8.16
C LEU A 202 -9.90 -4.01 -8.91
N ALA A 203 -10.42 -3.44 -10.02
CA ALA A 203 -9.65 -2.54 -10.85
C ALA A 203 -9.11 -1.35 -10.02
N ALA A 204 -7.79 -1.16 -10.09
CA ALA A 204 -7.05 -0.11 -9.39
C ALA A 204 -5.78 0.22 -10.17
N GLN A 205 -5.49 1.51 -10.33
CA GLN A 205 -4.30 1.99 -11.04
C GLN A 205 -3.03 1.77 -10.22
N ILE A 206 -3.16 1.77 -8.89
CA ILE A 206 -2.04 1.60 -7.95
C ILE A 206 -2.25 0.29 -7.19
N LEU A 207 -1.22 -0.56 -7.14
CA LEU A 207 -1.20 -1.76 -6.32
C LEU A 207 0.01 -1.71 -5.37
N LYS A 208 -0.24 -1.72 -4.06
CA LYS A 208 0.76 -2.22 -3.13
C LYS A 208 0.77 -3.73 -3.24
N VAL A 209 1.82 -4.25 -3.86
CA VAL A 209 1.98 -5.66 -4.19
C VAL A 209 1.92 -6.48 -2.92
N ALA A 210 1.11 -7.52 -2.96
CA ALA A 210 0.84 -8.38 -1.83
C ALA A 210 2.12 -9.10 -1.37
N HIS A 211 2.25 -9.26 -0.05
CA HIS A 211 3.26 -10.10 0.60
C HIS A 211 4.68 -9.80 0.12
N HIS A 212 5.02 -8.52 0.05
CA HIS A 212 6.34 -8.02 -0.37
C HIS A 212 6.80 -8.54 -1.74
N GLY A 213 5.88 -9.02 -2.59
CA GLY A 213 6.20 -9.67 -3.86
C GLY A 213 6.56 -11.16 -3.76
N SER A 214 6.13 -11.86 -2.71
CA SER A 214 6.31 -13.29 -2.51
C SER A 214 5.78 -14.13 -3.68
N ARG A 215 6.41 -15.29 -3.94
CA ARG A 215 5.94 -16.27 -4.95
C ARG A 215 4.57 -16.87 -4.64
N TYR A 216 4.10 -16.67 -3.41
CA TYR A 216 2.85 -17.21 -2.90
C TYR A 216 1.65 -16.27 -3.05
N ALA A 217 1.89 -15.05 -3.52
CA ALA A 217 0.88 -14.04 -3.76
C ALA A 217 0.99 -13.52 -5.20
N SER A 218 0.19 -12.51 -5.52
CA SER A 218 0.07 -11.85 -6.81
C SER A 218 -0.14 -12.84 -7.96
N THR A 219 -1.15 -13.70 -7.82
CA THR A 219 -1.55 -14.64 -8.89
C THR A 219 -1.88 -13.91 -10.19
N ALA A 220 -1.78 -14.63 -11.32
CA ALA A 220 -2.02 -14.04 -12.64
C ALA A 220 -3.46 -13.52 -12.76
N GLU A 221 -4.42 -14.26 -12.21
CA GLU A 221 -5.84 -13.92 -12.18
C GLU A 221 -6.08 -12.64 -11.36
N PHE A 222 -5.43 -12.54 -10.20
CA PHE A 222 -5.51 -11.34 -9.37
C PHE A 222 -4.90 -10.12 -10.07
N LEU A 223 -3.69 -10.23 -10.62
CA LEU A 223 -3.05 -9.13 -11.34
C LEU A 223 -3.87 -8.71 -12.58
N ALA A 224 -4.47 -9.66 -13.29
CA ALA A 224 -5.36 -9.40 -14.41
C ALA A 224 -6.70 -8.76 -14.02
N ALA A 225 -7.19 -8.99 -12.80
CA ALA A 225 -8.38 -8.33 -12.27
C ALA A 225 -8.10 -6.90 -11.79
N VAL A 226 -6.94 -6.69 -11.13
CA VAL A 226 -6.53 -5.37 -10.62
C VAL A 226 -6.09 -4.44 -11.74
N ARG A 227 -5.28 -4.92 -12.69
CA ARG A 227 -4.69 -4.17 -13.82
C ARG A 227 -3.99 -2.85 -13.39
N PRO A 228 -3.05 -2.90 -12.44
CA PRO A 228 -2.32 -1.70 -12.03
C PRO A 228 -1.42 -1.17 -13.15
N SER A 229 -1.35 0.15 -13.27
CA SER A 229 -0.29 0.82 -14.04
C SER A 229 0.95 1.06 -13.19
N ILE A 230 0.79 1.17 -11.87
CA ILE A 230 1.87 1.36 -10.88
C ILE A 230 1.77 0.25 -9.83
N ALA A 231 2.86 -0.45 -9.61
CA ALA A 231 2.98 -1.49 -8.59
C ALA A 231 4.11 -1.16 -7.63
N VAL A 232 3.81 -1.01 -6.34
CA VAL A 232 4.82 -0.74 -5.30
C VAL A 232 5.08 -2.01 -4.51
N ILE A 233 6.33 -2.41 -4.40
CA ILE A 233 6.81 -3.55 -3.62
C ILE A 233 7.58 -2.99 -2.42
N SER A 234 7.01 -3.12 -1.22
CA SER A 234 7.76 -2.87 0.01
C SER A 234 8.47 -4.15 0.42
N CYS A 235 9.80 -4.12 0.41
CA CYS A 235 10.66 -5.22 0.82
C CYS A 235 12.02 -4.66 1.25
N GLY A 236 12.83 -5.48 1.93
CA GLY A 236 14.15 -5.07 2.42
C GLY A 236 15.28 -5.46 1.48
N ARG A 237 16.28 -4.59 1.31
CA ARG A 237 17.47 -4.81 0.45
C ARG A 237 18.28 -6.07 0.76
N ARG A 238 18.22 -6.54 2.00
CA ARG A 238 18.90 -7.76 2.48
C ARG A 238 17.91 -8.75 3.09
N ASN A 239 16.67 -8.78 2.59
CA ASN A 239 15.67 -9.72 3.06
C ASN A 239 16.11 -11.16 2.76
N ARG A 240 15.90 -12.07 3.72
CA ARG A 240 16.30 -13.49 3.59
C ARG A 240 15.24 -14.36 2.92
N TYR A 241 14.10 -13.77 2.57
CA TYR A 241 12.94 -14.48 2.02
C TYR A 241 13.02 -14.65 0.50
N GLY A 242 13.95 -13.95 -0.16
CA GLY A 242 14.07 -13.93 -1.62
C GLY A 242 12.96 -13.10 -2.26
N HIS A 243 12.52 -12.03 -1.59
CA HIS A 243 11.51 -11.10 -2.07
C HIS A 243 12.15 -9.90 -2.79
N PRO A 244 11.50 -9.36 -3.83
CA PRO A 244 10.37 -9.95 -4.56
C PRO A 244 10.81 -11.19 -5.34
N ALA A 245 9.91 -12.17 -5.48
CA ALA A 245 10.16 -13.34 -6.29
C ALA A 245 10.12 -13.01 -7.78
N ARG A 246 10.96 -13.69 -8.58
CA ARG A 246 11.00 -13.51 -10.04
C ARG A 246 9.64 -13.72 -10.70
N SER A 247 8.88 -14.73 -10.28
CA SER A 247 7.52 -14.99 -10.79
C SER A 247 6.57 -13.80 -10.64
N THR A 248 6.71 -13.05 -9.55
CA THR A 248 5.88 -11.88 -9.25
C THR A 248 6.30 -10.69 -10.12
N LEU A 249 7.60 -10.45 -10.26
CA LEU A 249 8.13 -9.43 -11.18
C LEU A 249 7.71 -9.71 -12.63
N ASP A 250 7.85 -10.95 -13.09
CA ASP A 250 7.44 -11.35 -14.43
C ASP A 250 5.92 -11.19 -14.64
N GLY A 251 5.12 -11.41 -13.58
CA GLY A 251 3.68 -11.18 -13.58
C GLY A 251 3.31 -9.71 -13.76
N LEU A 252 3.94 -8.83 -12.99
CA LEU A 252 3.76 -7.38 -13.07
C LEU A 252 4.24 -6.83 -14.42
N ALA A 253 5.36 -7.33 -14.95
CA ALA A 253 5.85 -6.95 -16.27
C ALA A 253 4.87 -7.35 -17.39
N ARG A 254 4.26 -8.55 -17.31
CA ARG A 254 3.28 -9.03 -18.30
C ARG A 254 2.01 -8.18 -18.39
N ILE A 255 1.58 -7.56 -17.29
CA ILE A 255 0.43 -6.64 -17.29
C ILE A 255 0.81 -5.19 -17.65
N GLY A 256 2.11 -4.91 -17.85
CA GLY A 256 2.63 -3.59 -18.17
C GLY A 256 2.71 -2.62 -17.00
N ALA A 257 2.76 -3.12 -15.75
CA ALA A 257 2.88 -2.27 -14.58
C ALA A 257 4.31 -1.73 -14.43
N VAL A 258 4.44 -0.44 -14.12
CA VAL A 258 5.71 0.15 -13.66
C VAL A 258 5.92 -0.27 -12.21
N VAL A 259 7.04 -0.95 -11.95
CA VAL A 259 7.35 -1.50 -10.63
C VAL A 259 8.29 -0.55 -9.88
N HIS A 260 7.86 -0.14 -8.68
CA HIS A 260 8.69 0.55 -7.70
C HIS A 260 8.98 -0.35 -6.50
N ARG A 261 10.14 -0.16 -5.89
CA ARG A 261 10.74 -1.07 -4.92
C ARG A 261 11.44 -0.31 -3.81
N THR A 262 10.95 -0.43 -2.57
CA THR A 262 11.52 0.33 -1.44
C THR A 262 12.97 -0.04 -1.16
N ASP A 263 13.38 -1.27 -1.46
CA ASP A 263 14.75 -1.72 -1.25
C ASP A 263 15.77 -1.11 -2.22
N LEU A 264 15.31 -0.60 -3.36
CA LEU A 264 16.14 0.05 -4.39
C LEU A 264 15.98 1.57 -4.36
N GLU A 265 14.78 2.04 -4.04
CA GLU A 265 14.35 3.42 -4.20
C GLU A 265 14.09 4.15 -2.87
N GLY A 266 14.26 3.51 -1.72
CA GLY A 266 13.89 4.11 -0.43
C GLY A 266 12.38 4.30 -0.31
N ASP A 267 11.93 5.43 0.24
CA ASP A 267 10.49 5.72 0.28
C ASP A 267 9.95 5.90 -1.15
N VAL A 268 8.85 5.25 -1.46
CA VAL A 268 8.12 5.45 -2.72
C VAL A 268 6.89 6.30 -2.44
N ILE A 269 6.74 7.39 -3.18
CA ILE A 269 5.63 8.33 -3.02
C ILE A 269 4.77 8.30 -4.26
N VAL A 270 3.48 8.06 -4.08
CA VAL A 270 2.47 8.06 -5.15
C VAL A 270 1.48 9.19 -4.92
N ARG A 271 1.23 10.02 -5.94
CA ARG A 271 0.34 11.18 -5.88
C ARG A 271 -0.75 11.08 -6.93
N THR A 272 -1.92 11.60 -6.59
CA THR A 272 -3.04 11.73 -7.52
C THR A 272 -3.90 12.96 -7.25
N ASP A 273 -4.39 13.56 -8.33
CA ASP A 273 -5.44 14.59 -8.35
C ASP A 273 -6.86 13.99 -8.48
N GLY A 274 -6.96 12.66 -8.59
CA GLY A 274 -8.18 11.89 -8.81
C GLY A 274 -8.42 11.50 -10.27
N GLU A 275 -7.58 11.96 -11.19
CA GLU A 275 -7.64 11.65 -12.62
C GLU A 275 -6.33 11.03 -13.11
N ARG A 276 -5.20 11.64 -12.72
CA ARG A 276 -3.85 11.21 -13.05
C ARG A 276 -3.15 10.64 -11.82
N VAL A 277 -2.18 9.79 -12.07
CA VAL A 277 -1.33 9.21 -11.02
C VAL A 277 0.13 9.35 -11.42
N GLU A 278 0.95 9.70 -10.43
CA GLU A 278 2.41 9.81 -10.57
C GLU A 278 3.08 9.09 -9.39
N ALA A 279 4.20 8.43 -9.65
CA ALA A 279 5.03 7.83 -8.62
C ALA A 279 6.46 8.37 -8.71
N THR A 280 7.04 8.68 -7.55
CA THR A 280 8.40 9.20 -7.40
C THR A 280 9.10 8.48 -6.26
N ALA A 281 10.40 8.20 -6.41
CA ALA A 281 11.25 7.72 -5.34
C ALA A 281 11.82 8.91 -4.53
N ALA A 282 11.86 8.79 -3.20
CA ALA A 282 12.75 9.62 -2.40
C ALA A 282 14.18 9.13 -2.59
N ALA A 283 15.20 10.00 -2.51
CA ALA A 283 16.57 9.52 -2.51
C ALA A 283 16.77 8.48 -1.37
N PRO A 284 17.50 7.37 -1.60
CA PRO A 284 17.70 6.35 -0.57
C PRO A 284 18.25 6.98 0.71
N THR A 285 17.63 6.68 1.86
CA THR A 285 18.26 7.05 3.14
C THR A 285 19.50 6.17 3.31
N PRO A 286 20.68 6.72 3.62
CA PRO A 286 21.84 5.90 3.97
C PRO A 286 21.47 4.96 5.12
N GLN A 287 21.65 3.66 4.91
CA GLN A 287 21.49 2.63 5.94
C GLN A 287 22.83 2.37 6.62
#